data_AF-A0A820X0F9-F1
#
_entry.id   AF-A0A820X0F9-F1
#
_cell.length_a   1.000
_cell.length_b   1.000
_cell.length_c   1.000
_cell.angle_alpha   90.00
_cell.angle_beta   90.00
_cell.angle_gamma   90.00
#
_symmetry.space_group_name_H-M   'P 1'
#
loop_
_entity.id
_entity.type
_entity.pdbx_description
1 polymer ?
#
loop_
_entity_poly.entity_id
_entity_poly.type
_entity_poly.pdbx_seq_one_letter_code
_entity_poly.pdbx_strand_id
1 'polypeptide(L)'
;MASLSKSDIEKLIRNRDPSISYAKPKKPFSEHWNNYSQVFVNGIPPHYICCSNCENLLAWKTGDGSTNLKKHSQYCRDKSPGNQQLLTKFMSSNNGNNERLIRMIKKDLITAAAEFCAIDNRPFSLIQGNGFQHLANAMYGAGRALSAFTPIESLLPDRTTPYTKIGYGGLSIHYFDDKFGLNVFILCCKAYKLPNQQANNVRLFTENILLSFSLELDKNTFIVCDNENKMRAAFRHGAVRVGCSAHF
;
A
#
# COMPACT_ATOMS: atom_id res chain seq x y z
N MET A 1 -21.35 49.82 -22.30
CA MET A 1 -21.20 49.00 -23.53
C MET A 1 -21.05 47.55 -23.10
N ALA A 2 -21.75 46.62 -23.73
CA ALA A 2 -21.63 45.20 -23.42
C ALA A 2 -20.22 44.71 -23.80
N SER A 3 -19.55 44.02 -22.87
CA SER A 3 -18.26 43.37 -23.16
C SER A 3 -18.49 42.17 -24.08
N LEU A 4 -17.89 42.17 -25.27
CA LEU A 4 -17.95 41.02 -26.18
C LEU A 4 -17.27 39.80 -25.54
N SER A 5 -17.85 38.62 -25.73
CA SER A 5 -17.24 37.38 -25.27
C SER A 5 -16.02 37.04 -26.13
N LYS A 6 -15.11 36.21 -25.59
CA LYS A 6 -13.96 35.70 -26.33
C LYS A 6 -14.39 35.04 -27.66
N SER A 7 -15.46 34.25 -27.62
CA SER A 7 -16.01 33.54 -28.79
C SER A 7 -16.48 34.50 -29.87
N ASP A 8 -17.08 35.63 -29.49
CA ASP A 8 -17.53 36.64 -30.46
C ASP A 8 -16.34 37.33 -31.13
N ILE A 9 -15.30 37.66 -30.37
CA ILE A 9 -14.07 38.25 -30.92
C ILE A 9 -13.38 37.24 -31.87
N GLU A 10 -13.33 35.96 -31.51
CA GLU A 10 -12.79 34.91 -32.40
C GLU A 10 -13.59 34.78 -33.70
N LYS A 11 -14.92 34.91 -33.66
CA LYS A 11 -15.76 34.94 -34.86
C LYS A 11 -15.45 36.17 -35.72
N LEU A 12 -15.31 37.35 -35.12
CA LEU A 12 -14.98 38.59 -35.84
C LEU A 12 -13.60 38.50 -36.52
N ILE A 13 -12.60 37.94 -35.82
CA ILE A 13 -11.26 37.69 -36.37
C ILE A 13 -11.35 36.71 -37.56
N ARG A 14 -12.06 35.60 -37.40
CA ARG A 14 -12.22 34.58 -38.46
C ARG A 14 -12.91 35.15 -39.70
N ASN A 15 -13.89 36.03 -39.50
CA ASN A 15 -14.64 36.67 -40.58
C ASN A 15 -13.91 37.88 -41.20
N ARG A 16 -12.73 38.25 -40.69
CA ARG A 16 -11.98 39.45 -41.08
C ARG A 16 -12.84 40.73 -41.02
N ASP A 17 -13.61 40.85 -39.95
CA ASP A 17 -14.53 41.97 -39.77
C ASP A 17 -13.77 43.31 -39.70
N PRO A 18 -14.21 44.37 -40.43
CA PRO A 18 -13.52 45.66 -40.46
C PRO A 18 -13.48 46.38 -39.11
N SER A 19 -14.31 45.99 -38.14
CA SER A 19 -14.26 46.50 -36.77
C SER A 19 -13.00 46.04 -36.01
N ILE A 20 -12.32 44.98 -36.48
CA ILE A 20 -11.11 44.46 -35.86
C ILE A 20 -9.89 45.20 -36.41
N SER A 21 -9.09 45.74 -35.49
CA SER A 21 -7.75 46.24 -35.79
C SER A 21 -6.73 45.65 -34.84
N TYR A 22 -5.48 45.61 -35.29
CA TYR A 22 -4.36 45.06 -34.52
C TYR A 22 -3.32 46.16 -34.33
N ALA A 23 -2.83 46.33 -33.10
CA ALA A 23 -1.69 47.19 -32.84
C ALA A 23 -0.63 46.45 -32.01
N LYS A 24 0.64 46.72 -32.31
CA LYS A 24 1.73 46.30 -31.42
C LYS A 24 1.71 47.15 -30.15
N PRO A 25 2.02 46.58 -28.98
CA PRO A 25 2.12 47.37 -27.75
C PRO A 25 3.22 48.43 -27.92
N LYS A 26 2.92 49.68 -27.54
CA LYS A 26 3.86 50.81 -27.67
C LYS A 26 5.18 50.62 -26.90
N LYS A 27 5.13 49.84 -25.81
CA LYS A 27 6.30 49.42 -25.02
C LYS A 27 6.17 47.93 -24.72
N PRO A 28 6.87 47.04 -25.45
CA PRO A 28 6.84 45.61 -25.14
C PRO A 28 7.46 45.39 -23.76
N PHE A 29 6.74 44.70 -22.87
CA PHE A 29 7.21 44.40 -21.52
C PHE A 29 8.29 43.29 -21.50
N SER A 30 8.37 42.51 -22.58
CA SER A 30 9.36 41.44 -22.77
C SER A 30 9.47 41.07 -24.25
N GLU A 31 10.55 40.38 -24.63
CA GLU A 31 10.82 39.92 -26.00
C GLU A 31 9.69 39.03 -26.56
N HIS A 32 8.96 38.32 -25.68
CA HIS A 32 7.85 37.46 -26.08
C HIS A 32 6.72 38.22 -26.79
N TRP A 33 6.55 39.52 -26.52
CA TRP A 33 5.53 40.36 -27.15
C TRP A 33 5.72 40.55 -28.66
N ASN A 34 6.92 40.27 -29.20
CA ASN A 34 7.19 40.39 -30.63
C ASN A 34 6.23 39.51 -31.46
N ASN A 35 5.76 38.39 -30.91
CA ASN A 35 4.86 37.45 -31.58
C ASN A 35 3.37 37.69 -31.29
N TYR A 36 3.00 38.81 -30.67
CA TYR A 36 1.61 39.12 -30.34
C TYR A 36 1.22 40.52 -30.81
N SER A 37 -0.07 40.70 -31.07
CA SER A 37 -0.68 41.99 -31.36
C SER A 37 -1.90 42.16 -30.47
N GLN A 38 -2.09 43.36 -29.92
CA GLN A 38 -3.31 43.68 -29.19
C GLN A 38 -4.47 43.83 -30.19
N VAL A 39 -5.58 43.18 -29.89
CA VAL A 39 -6.79 43.25 -30.70
C VAL A 39 -7.59 44.45 -30.23
N PHE A 40 -8.15 45.23 -31.14
CA PHE A 40 -9.06 46.35 -30.90
C PHE A 40 -10.36 46.08 -31.63
N VAL A 41 -11.50 46.25 -30.96
CA VAL A 41 -12.83 46.16 -31.57
C VAL A 41 -13.42 47.57 -31.58
N ASN A 42 -13.68 48.11 -32.76
CA ASN A 42 -14.15 49.50 -32.92
C ASN A 42 -13.25 50.54 -32.21
N GLY A 43 -11.93 50.33 -32.23
CA GLY A 43 -10.95 51.21 -31.60
C GLY A 43 -10.84 51.09 -30.07
N ILE A 44 -11.66 50.27 -29.42
CA ILE A 44 -11.58 49.99 -27.98
C ILE A 44 -10.69 48.77 -27.76
N PRO A 45 -9.72 48.79 -26.82
CA PRO A 45 -8.88 47.63 -26.51
C PRO A 45 -9.66 46.62 -25.63
N PRO A 46 -10.20 45.52 -26.18
CA PRO A 46 -10.59 44.37 -25.38
C PRO A 46 -9.33 43.82 -24.69
N HIS A 47 -9.48 43.26 -23.49
CA HIS A 47 -8.41 42.64 -22.71
C HIS A 47 -7.93 41.31 -23.34
N TYR A 48 -7.56 41.35 -24.62
CA TYR A 48 -7.15 40.22 -25.42
C TYR A 48 -6.02 40.60 -26.38
N ILE A 49 -5.18 39.61 -26.64
CA ILE A 49 -4.06 39.68 -27.55
C ILE A 49 -4.09 38.46 -28.46
N CYS A 50 -3.71 38.66 -29.71
CA CYS A 50 -3.70 37.64 -30.74
C CYS A 50 -2.26 37.25 -31.05
N CYS A 51 -1.97 35.95 -31.11
CA CYS A 51 -0.66 35.47 -31.54
C CYS A 51 -0.51 35.64 -33.06
N SER A 52 0.57 36.28 -33.51
CA SER A 52 0.86 36.49 -34.93
C SER A 52 1.16 35.19 -35.71
N ASN A 53 1.44 34.08 -35.03
CA ASN A 53 1.81 32.80 -35.68
C ASN A 53 0.64 31.82 -35.83
N CYS A 54 -0.24 31.72 -34.81
CA CYS A 54 -1.34 30.76 -34.79
C CYS A 54 -2.73 31.41 -34.67
N GLU A 55 -2.79 32.74 -34.61
CA GLU A 55 -4.03 33.52 -34.49
C GLU A 55 -4.88 33.19 -33.24
N ASN A 56 -4.33 32.45 -32.28
CA ASN A 56 -5.02 32.17 -31.02
C ASN A 56 -5.17 33.45 -30.19
N LEU A 57 -6.40 33.66 -29.72
CA LEU A 57 -6.78 34.76 -28.85
C LEU A 57 -6.53 34.39 -27.38
N LEU A 58 -5.70 35.19 -26.70
CA LEU A 58 -5.37 35.02 -25.28
C LEU A 58 -5.92 36.21 -24.49
N ALA A 59 -6.54 35.94 -23.35
CA ALA A 59 -6.94 36.99 -22.42
C ALA A 59 -5.70 37.61 -21.76
N TRP A 60 -5.65 38.94 -21.69
CA TRP A 60 -4.56 39.68 -21.09
C TRP A 60 -5.02 41.08 -20.65
N LYS A 61 -4.68 41.47 -19.43
CA LYS A 61 -4.85 42.84 -18.91
C LYS A 61 -3.51 43.46 -18.54
N THR A 62 -3.47 44.80 -18.50
CA THR A 62 -2.31 45.54 -17.99
C THR A 62 -2.03 45.09 -16.56
N GLY A 63 -0.83 44.55 -16.32
CA GLY A 63 -0.42 43.96 -15.05
C GLY A 63 -0.33 42.43 -15.05
N ASP A 64 -0.91 41.75 -16.04
CA ASP A 64 -0.66 40.32 -16.24
C ASP A 64 0.79 40.11 -16.72
N GLY A 65 1.53 39.30 -15.98
CA GLY A 65 2.90 38.93 -16.33
C GLY A 65 2.98 38.13 -17.65
N SER A 66 4.18 38.02 -18.22
CA SER A 66 4.40 37.36 -19.52
C SER A 66 4.45 35.82 -19.45
N THR A 67 4.03 35.19 -18.35
CA THR A 67 4.12 33.73 -18.16
C THR A 67 3.26 32.96 -19.16
N ASN A 68 2.01 33.39 -19.39
CA ASN A 68 1.12 32.76 -20.36
C ASN A 68 1.59 32.97 -21.80
N LEU A 69 2.15 34.15 -22.08
CA LEU A 69 2.77 34.47 -23.37
C LEU A 69 3.98 33.58 -23.65
N LYS A 70 4.87 33.44 -22.67
CA LYS A 70 6.06 32.58 -22.78
C LYS A 70 5.67 31.13 -23.03
N LYS A 71 4.73 30.58 -22.23
CA LYS A 71 4.23 29.21 -22.40
C LYS A 71 3.64 29.03 -23.80
N HIS A 72 2.76 29.92 -24.22
CA HIS A 72 2.17 29.82 -25.55
C HIS A 72 3.24 29.90 -26.65
N SER A 73 4.16 30.86 -26.61
CA SER A 73 5.22 31.01 -27.62
C SER A 73 6.08 29.75 -27.75
N GLN A 74 6.34 29.05 -26.64
CA GLN A 74 7.11 27.81 -26.63
C GLN A 74 6.41 26.68 -27.40
N TYR A 75 5.09 26.56 -27.28
CA TYR A 75 4.31 25.51 -27.95
C TYR A 75 3.69 25.95 -29.28
N CYS A 76 3.64 27.24 -29.57
CA CYS A 76 2.99 27.80 -30.76
C CYS A 76 3.72 27.48 -32.06
N ARG A 77 5.05 27.31 -32.01
CA ARG A 77 5.87 26.97 -33.18
C ARG A 77 5.68 25.52 -33.64
N ASP A 78 5.28 24.66 -32.72
CA ASP A 78 5.03 23.26 -32.97
C ASP A 78 3.59 23.07 -33.47
N LYS A 79 3.26 23.62 -34.65
CA LYS A 79 2.03 23.25 -35.41
C LYS A 79 2.09 21.79 -35.89
N SER A 80 2.50 20.85 -35.02
CA SER A 80 2.14 19.46 -35.20
C SER A 80 0.62 19.38 -34.99
N PRO A 81 -0.15 18.79 -35.92
CA PRO A 81 -1.57 18.54 -35.71
C PRO A 81 -1.73 17.82 -34.37
N GLY A 82 -2.65 18.33 -33.55
CA GLY A 82 -2.68 18.13 -32.10
C GLY A 82 -2.20 16.76 -31.64
N ASN A 83 -1.01 16.73 -31.04
CA ASN A 83 -0.60 15.65 -30.16
C ASN A 83 -1.47 15.78 -28.89
N GLN A 84 -2.75 15.43 -29.00
CA GLN A 84 -3.52 15.02 -27.84
C GLN A 84 -2.66 13.98 -27.15
N GLN A 85 -2.19 14.28 -25.94
CA GLN A 85 -1.47 13.28 -25.16
C GLN A 85 -2.40 12.07 -25.08
N LEU A 86 -1.94 10.92 -25.59
CA LEU A 86 -2.69 9.67 -25.53
C LEU A 86 -3.24 9.52 -24.11
N LEU A 87 -4.53 9.22 -23.99
CA LEU A 87 -5.22 9.06 -22.70
C LEU A 87 -4.47 8.08 -21.76
N THR A 88 -3.72 7.14 -22.35
CA THR A 88 -2.82 6.22 -21.66
C THR A 88 -1.76 6.93 -20.81
N LYS A 89 -1.21 8.06 -21.27
CA LYS A 89 -0.20 8.83 -20.53
C LYS A 89 -0.77 9.48 -19.26
N PHE A 90 -2.06 9.84 -19.28
CA PHE A 90 -2.77 10.33 -18.11
C PHE A 90 -3.03 9.22 -17.08
N MET A 91 -3.28 7.98 -17.55
CA MET A 91 -3.39 6.82 -16.67
C MET A 91 -2.04 6.38 -16.09
N SER A 92 -0.94 6.52 -16.84
CA SER A 92 0.42 6.19 -16.35
C SER A 92 0.99 7.20 -15.35
N SER A 93 0.44 8.43 -15.28
CA SER A 93 0.87 9.45 -14.32
C SER A 93 0.47 9.14 -12.86
N ASN A 94 -0.26 8.06 -12.62
CA ASN A 94 -0.67 7.64 -11.27
C ASN A 94 0.46 6.98 -10.47
N ASN A 95 1.58 6.58 -11.11
CA ASN A 95 2.68 5.89 -10.42
C ASN A 95 3.39 6.79 -9.39
N GLY A 96 3.60 8.08 -9.68
CA GLY A 96 4.26 9.00 -8.75
C GLY A 96 3.44 9.30 -7.48
N ASN A 97 2.11 9.36 -7.62
CA ASN A 97 1.21 9.53 -6.48
C ASN A 97 1.15 8.27 -5.61
N ASN A 98 1.18 7.09 -6.25
CA ASN A 98 1.20 5.82 -5.55
C ASN A 98 2.50 5.63 -4.74
N GLU A 99 3.66 5.99 -5.30
CA GLU A 99 4.93 5.92 -4.56
C GLU A 99 4.98 6.83 -3.33
N ARG A 100 4.41 8.04 -3.43
CA ARG A 100 4.32 8.94 -2.28
C ARG A 100 3.41 8.35 -1.20
N LEU A 101 2.24 7.84 -1.60
CA LEU A 101 1.31 7.19 -0.69
C LEU A 101 1.92 5.95 -0.02
N ILE A 102 2.57 5.08 -0.79
CA ILE A 102 3.28 3.90 -0.27
C ILE A 102 4.35 4.31 0.74
N ARG A 103 5.11 5.38 0.49
CA ARG A 103 6.10 5.88 1.45
C ARG A 103 5.47 6.36 2.75
N MET A 104 4.34 7.07 2.68
CA MET A 104 3.62 7.51 3.87
C MET A 104 3.10 6.31 4.68
N ILE A 105 2.39 5.38 4.02
CA ILE A 105 1.87 4.16 4.68
C ILE A 105 2.99 3.33 5.29
N LYS A 106 4.13 3.17 4.59
CA LYS A 106 5.29 2.44 5.12
C LYS A 106 5.84 3.08 6.40
N LYS A 107 5.91 4.42 6.45
CA LYS A 107 6.38 5.13 7.65
C LYS A 107 5.46 4.85 8.84
N ASP A 108 4.15 4.92 8.63
CA ASP A 108 3.16 4.68 9.69
C ASP A 108 3.20 3.23 10.17
N LEU A 109 3.35 2.27 9.25
CA LEU A 109 3.53 0.86 9.57
C LEU A 109 4.79 0.57 10.38
N ILE A 110 5.91 1.23 10.06
CA ILE A 110 7.17 1.09 10.83
C ILE A 110 6.97 1.57 12.26
N THR A 111 6.35 2.73 12.44
CA THR A 111 6.06 3.29 13.77
C THR A 111 5.15 2.34 14.57
N ALA A 112 4.02 1.91 13.99
CA ALA A 112 3.08 1.01 14.66
C ALA A 112 3.72 -0.34 15.02
N ALA A 113 4.57 -0.90 14.16
CA ALA A 113 5.28 -2.15 14.44
C ALA A 113 6.30 -2.00 15.57
N ALA A 114 7.00 -0.86 15.64
CA ALA A 114 7.92 -0.57 16.73
C ALA A 114 7.18 -0.39 18.07
N GLU A 115 6.05 0.33 18.07
CA GLU A 115 5.19 0.49 19.24
C GLU A 115 4.64 -0.86 19.71
N PHE A 116 4.14 -1.71 18.80
CA PHE A 116 3.69 -3.07 19.12
C PHE A 116 4.80 -3.88 19.83
N CYS A 117 6.02 -3.88 19.28
CA CYS A 117 7.14 -4.58 19.91
C CYS A 117 7.48 -4.02 21.30
N ALA A 118 7.44 -2.70 21.48
CA ALA A 118 7.78 -2.06 22.75
C ALA A 118 6.70 -2.27 23.82
N ILE A 119 5.42 -2.05 23.49
CA ILE A 119 4.29 -2.13 24.40
C ILE A 119 4.06 -3.58 24.87
N ASP A 120 4.10 -4.54 23.94
CA ASP A 120 3.82 -5.95 24.23
C ASP A 120 5.09 -6.74 24.62
N ASN A 121 6.23 -6.06 24.74
CA ASN A 121 7.55 -6.65 25.00
C ASN A 121 7.84 -7.84 24.06
N ARG A 122 7.69 -7.61 22.75
CA ARG A 122 7.92 -8.62 21.70
C ARG A 122 9.23 -8.36 20.98
N PRO A 123 9.96 -9.42 20.58
CA PRO A 123 11.18 -9.26 19.79
C PRO A 123 10.84 -8.73 18.39
N PHE A 124 11.70 -7.88 17.82
CA PHE A 124 11.55 -7.37 16.44
C PHE A 124 11.59 -8.48 15.38
N SER A 125 12.14 -9.66 15.68
CA SER A 125 12.07 -10.81 14.79
C SER A 125 10.64 -11.35 14.61
N LEU A 126 9.72 -11.07 15.54
CA LEU A 126 8.33 -11.52 15.47
C LEU A 126 7.62 -10.96 14.24
N ILE A 127 7.79 -9.67 13.96
CA ILE A 127 7.12 -8.99 12.83
C ILE A 127 7.65 -9.45 11.46
N GLN A 128 8.80 -10.10 11.42
CA GLN A 128 9.35 -10.73 10.21
C GLN A 128 8.80 -12.15 10.02
N GLY A 129 8.22 -12.77 11.06
CA GLY A 129 7.75 -14.14 11.04
C GLY A 129 6.55 -14.35 10.11
N ASN A 130 6.53 -15.50 9.44
CA ASN A 130 5.45 -15.88 8.51
C ASN A 130 4.05 -15.84 9.16
N GLY A 131 3.95 -16.18 10.46
CA GLY A 131 2.70 -16.10 11.21
C GLY A 131 2.17 -14.67 11.33
N PHE A 132 3.03 -13.71 11.63
CA PHE A 132 2.66 -12.29 11.69
C PHE A 132 2.29 -11.77 10.30
N GLN A 133 3.03 -12.11 9.25
CA GLN A 133 2.68 -11.73 7.87
C GLN A 133 1.31 -12.27 7.44
N HIS A 134 0.99 -13.51 7.81
CA HIS A 134 -0.32 -14.10 7.53
C HIS A 134 -1.45 -13.33 8.25
N LEU A 135 -1.26 -13.01 9.54
CA LEU A 135 -2.20 -12.18 10.30
C LEU A 135 -2.38 -10.79 9.67
N ALA A 136 -1.28 -10.11 9.34
CA ALA A 136 -1.31 -8.79 8.73
C ALA A 136 -2.06 -8.78 7.38
N ASN A 137 -1.85 -9.80 6.54
CA ASN A 137 -2.58 -9.95 5.29
C ASN A 137 -4.08 -10.19 5.52
N ALA A 138 -4.45 -10.99 6.53
CA ALA A 138 -5.85 -11.20 6.89
C ALA A 138 -6.50 -9.90 7.38
N MET A 139 -5.81 -9.12 8.23
CA MET A 139 -6.28 -7.81 8.70
C MET A 139 -6.42 -6.81 7.55
N TYR A 140 -5.45 -6.75 6.63
CA TYR A 140 -5.54 -5.90 5.44
C TYR A 140 -6.73 -6.28 4.55
N GLY A 141 -6.96 -7.58 4.34
CA GLY A 141 -8.12 -8.09 3.61
C GLY A 141 -9.44 -7.70 4.29
N ALA A 142 -9.53 -7.86 5.61
CA ALA A 142 -10.71 -7.45 6.39
C ALA A 142 -10.96 -5.94 6.28
N GLY A 143 -9.92 -5.11 6.38
CA GLY A 143 -10.03 -3.66 6.23
C GLY A 143 -10.52 -3.21 4.85
N ARG A 144 -10.28 -3.99 3.79
CA ARG A 144 -10.84 -3.73 2.46
C ARG A 144 -12.32 -4.08 2.33
N ALA A 145 -12.79 -5.06 3.09
CA ALA A 145 -14.16 -5.55 3.02
C ALA A 145 -15.11 -4.75 3.92
N LEU A 146 -14.59 -4.13 4.97
CA LEU A 146 -15.36 -3.43 5.99
C LEU A 146 -15.43 -1.92 5.70
N SER A 147 -16.49 -1.27 6.19
CA SER A 147 -16.59 0.20 6.15
C SER A 147 -15.58 0.82 7.12
N ALA A 148 -15.20 2.08 6.87
CA ALA A 148 -14.20 2.81 7.66
C ALA A 148 -14.51 2.95 9.17
N PHE A 149 -15.69 2.54 9.64
CA PHE A 149 -16.16 2.71 11.01
C PHE A 149 -16.21 1.43 11.85
N THR A 150 -15.73 0.29 11.36
CA THR A 150 -15.73 -0.94 12.17
C THR A 150 -14.63 -0.89 13.24
N PRO A 151 -14.97 -0.98 14.55
CA PRO A 151 -13.97 -0.99 15.62
C PRO A 151 -13.07 -2.23 15.55
N ILE A 152 -11.76 -2.08 15.74
CA ILE A 152 -10.81 -3.18 15.61
C ILE A 152 -11.01 -4.26 16.69
N GLU A 153 -11.48 -3.85 17.86
CA GLU A 153 -11.78 -4.70 19.01
C GLU A 153 -12.92 -5.68 18.69
N SER A 154 -13.82 -5.30 17.80
CA SER A 154 -14.90 -6.19 17.33
C SER A 154 -14.43 -7.24 16.32
N LEU A 155 -13.26 -7.03 15.71
CA LEU A 155 -12.66 -7.93 14.73
C LEU A 155 -11.66 -8.89 15.35
N LEU A 156 -10.96 -8.45 16.38
CA LEU A 156 -9.97 -9.26 17.06
C LEU A 156 -10.67 -10.28 17.97
N PRO A 157 -10.26 -11.56 17.93
CA PRO A 157 -10.77 -12.54 18.87
C PRO A 157 -10.37 -12.14 20.29
N ASP A 158 -11.31 -12.15 21.23
CA ASP A 158 -10.97 -11.99 22.65
C ASP A 158 -10.11 -13.17 23.12
N ARG A 159 -9.14 -12.88 24.01
CA ARG A 159 -8.17 -13.85 24.54
C ARG A 159 -8.84 -15.10 25.13
N THR A 160 -10.00 -14.93 25.75
CA THR A 160 -10.76 -15.98 26.44
C THR A 160 -11.77 -16.64 25.54
N THR A 161 -12.02 -16.09 24.35
CA THR A 161 -13.02 -16.70 23.50
C THR A 161 -12.47 -18.02 22.99
N PRO A 162 -13.23 -19.12 23.11
CA PRO A 162 -12.85 -20.45 22.62
C PRO A 162 -12.87 -20.47 21.08
N TYR A 163 -11.99 -19.69 20.45
CA TYR A 163 -11.92 -19.61 19.02
C TYR A 163 -11.17 -20.81 18.48
N THR A 164 -11.94 -21.55 17.71
CA THR A 164 -11.59 -22.67 16.85
C THR A 164 -11.60 -24.02 17.56
N LYS A 165 -12.47 -24.91 17.07
CA LYS A 165 -12.36 -26.38 17.20
C LYS A 165 -11.03 -26.93 16.63
N ILE A 166 -10.08 -26.06 16.30
CA ILE A 166 -8.80 -26.38 15.73
C ILE A 166 -7.86 -26.47 16.92
N GLY A 167 -7.65 -27.69 17.42
CA GLY A 167 -6.53 -27.94 18.31
C GLY A 167 -5.23 -27.60 17.58
N TYR A 168 -4.19 -27.25 18.31
CA TYR A 168 -2.84 -27.12 17.75
C TYR A 168 -1.93 -28.14 18.42
N GLY A 169 -1.09 -28.80 17.62
CA GLY A 169 -0.03 -29.65 18.10
C GLY A 169 1.30 -28.89 18.02
N GLY A 170 1.94 -28.70 19.17
CA GLY A 170 3.30 -28.19 19.27
C GLY A 170 4.27 -29.32 19.58
N LEU A 171 5.42 -29.34 18.92
CA LEU A 171 6.52 -30.25 19.26
C LEU A 171 7.81 -29.45 19.37
N SER A 172 8.54 -29.66 20.46
CA SER A 172 9.86 -29.08 20.70
C SER A 172 10.79 -30.13 21.26
N ILE A 173 12.06 -30.09 20.88
CA ILE A 173 13.13 -30.93 21.40
C ILE A 173 13.98 -30.11 22.36
N HIS A 174 14.35 -30.77 23.45
CA HIS A 174 15.19 -30.23 24.51
C HIS A 174 16.37 -31.18 24.69
N TYR A 175 17.59 -30.69 24.65
CA TYR A 175 18.78 -31.49 24.93
C TYR A 175 19.87 -30.65 25.58
N PHE A 176 20.77 -31.32 26.30
CA PHE A 176 22.00 -30.73 26.81
C PHE A 176 23.15 -31.08 25.86
N ASP A 177 24.00 -30.10 25.56
CA ASP A 177 25.24 -30.35 24.83
C ASP A 177 26.39 -30.75 25.78
N ASP A 178 27.57 -31.01 25.22
CA ASP A 178 28.78 -31.41 25.98
C ASP A 178 29.27 -30.32 26.96
N LYS A 179 28.74 -29.10 26.85
CA LYS A 179 29.04 -27.97 27.75
C LYS A 179 27.92 -27.73 28.76
N PHE A 180 26.97 -28.67 28.88
CA PHE A 180 25.77 -28.54 29.71
C PHE A 180 24.88 -27.34 29.33
N GLY A 181 24.96 -26.88 28.08
CA GLY A 181 24.03 -25.90 27.53
C GLY A 181 22.69 -26.53 27.23
N LEU A 182 21.61 -26.02 27.83
CA LEU A 182 20.24 -26.42 27.48
C LEU A 182 19.85 -25.79 26.15
N ASN A 183 19.60 -26.62 25.16
CA ASN A 183 19.15 -26.20 23.84
C ASN A 183 17.68 -26.57 23.64
N VAL A 184 16.89 -25.62 23.11
CA VAL A 184 15.46 -25.81 22.83
C VAL A 184 15.19 -25.52 21.36
N PHE A 185 14.69 -26.53 20.65
CA PHE A 185 14.34 -26.44 19.23
C PHE A 185 12.86 -26.69 19.04
N ILE A 186 12.13 -25.69 18.56
CA ILE A 186 10.71 -25.85 18.20
C ILE A 186 10.66 -26.50 16.81
N LEU A 187 10.25 -27.76 16.75
CA LEU A 187 10.14 -28.50 15.50
C LEU A 187 8.91 -28.08 14.71
N CYS A 188 7.77 -27.88 15.40
CA CYS A 188 6.58 -27.36 14.76
C CYS A 188 5.56 -26.78 15.75
N CYS A 189 4.66 -25.96 15.20
CA CYS A 189 3.34 -25.67 15.76
C CYS A 189 2.35 -25.73 14.60
N LYS A 190 1.50 -26.78 14.55
CA LYS A 190 0.59 -27.03 13.43
C LYS A 190 -0.84 -27.22 13.91
N ALA A 191 -1.78 -26.73 13.11
CA ALA A 191 -3.19 -27.00 13.31
C ALA A 191 -3.46 -28.51 13.27
N TYR A 192 -4.04 -29.01 14.35
CA TYR A 192 -4.41 -30.39 14.59
C TYR A 192 -5.84 -30.63 14.06
N LYS A 193 -5.96 -30.82 12.74
CA LYS A 193 -7.23 -30.98 12.01
C LYS A 193 -7.82 -32.40 12.05
N LEU A 194 -7.42 -33.25 12.98
CA LEU A 194 -7.91 -34.63 13.00
C LEU A 194 -9.30 -34.68 13.65
N PRO A 195 -10.30 -35.30 13.00
CA PRO A 195 -11.69 -35.30 13.46
C PRO A 195 -11.86 -35.93 14.84
N ASN A 196 -10.91 -36.78 15.27
CA ASN A 196 -10.85 -37.32 16.61
C ASN A 196 -9.41 -37.25 17.13
N GLN A 197 -9.19 -36.52 18.23
CA GLN A 197 -7.89 -36.44 18.93
C GLN A 197 -7.59 -37.75 19.69
N GLN A 198 -7.64 -38.88 19.00
CA GLN A 198 -7.34 -40.19 19.56
C GLN A 198 -5.84 -40.33 19.81
N ALA A 199 -5.49 -41.20 20.75
CA ALA A 199 -4.11 -41.46 21.15
C ALA A 199 -3.18 -41.82 19.96
N ASN A 200 -3.62 -42.72 19.07
CA ASN A 200 -2.84 -43.13 17.90
C ASN A 200 -2.55 -41.96 16.96
N ASN A 201 -3.50 -41.04 16.81
CA ASN A 201 -3.34 -39.86 15.98
C ASN A 201 -2.30 -38.89 16.55
N VAL A 202 -2.27 -38.72 17.88
CA VAL A 202 -1.26 -37.90 18.57
C VAL A 202 0.12 -38.50 18.37
N ARG A 203 0.23 -39.83 18.49
CA ARG A 203 1.46 -40.57 18.28
C ARG A 203 1.98 -40.41 16.85
N LEU A 204 1.14 -40.68 15.85
CA LEU A 204 1.48 -40.54 14.43
C LEU A 204 1.86 -39.10 14.06
N PHE A 205 1.15 -38.11 14.59
CA PHE A 205 1.52 -36.70 14.39
C PHE A 205 2.95 -36.44 14.87
N THR A 206 3.28 -36.89 16.08
CA THR A 206 4.59 -36.70 16.70
C THR A 206 5.69 -37.42 15.93
N GLU A 207 5.49 -38.70 15.60
CA GLU A 207 6.47 -39.51 14.86
C GLU A 207 6.71 -38.98 13.45
N ASN A 208 5.67 -38.53 12.73
CA ASN A 208 5.83 -37.94 11.42
C ASN A 208 6.66 -36.64 11.45
N ILE A 209 6.52 -35.83 12.51
CA ILE A 209 7.34 -34.63 12.66
C ILE A 209 8.78 -35.03 12.95
N LEU A 210 9.02 -35.92 13.91
CA LEU A 210 10.37 -36.39 14.24
C LEU A 210 11.07 -37.00 13.01
N LEU A 211 10.37 -37.85 12.27
CA LEU A 211 10.88 -38.49 11.06
C LEU A 211 11.29 -37.46 9.99
N SER A 212 10.58 -36.33 9.88
CA SER A 212 10.95 -35.24 8.94
C SER A 212 12.28 -34.56 9.29
N PHE A 213 12.79 -34.75 10.50
CA PHE A 213 14.12 -34.34 10.97
C PHE A 213 15.08 -35.53 11.13
N SER A 214 14.73 -36.71 10.62
CA SER A 214 15.48 -37.96 10.80
C SER A 214 15.66 -38.36 12.27
N LEU A 215 14.64 -38.11 13.09
CA LEU A 215 14.57 -38.47 14.50
C LEU A 215 13.48 -39.51 14.74
N GLU A 216 13.67 -40.31 15.78
CA GLU A 216 12.73 -41.36 16.17
C GLU A 216 12.54 -41.38 17.69
N LEU A 217 11.39 -41.88 18.14
CA LEU A 217 11.15 -42.11 19.56
C LEU A 217 11.76 -43.45 19.97
N ASP A 218 12.52 -43.44 21.05
CA ASP A 218 13.08 -44.64 21.65
C ASP A 218 12.84 -44.70 23.17
N LYS A 219 13.27 -45.80 23.78
CA LYS A 219 13.18 -46.01 25.23
C LYS A 219 13.99 -45.01 26.08
N ASN A 220 14.90 -44.26 25.48
CA ASN A 220 15.72 -43.25 26.14
C ASN A 220 15.14 -41.83 25.96
N THR A 221 14.11 -41.69 25.12
CA THR A 221 13.45 -40.42 24.85
C THR A 221 12.45 -40.09 25.95
N PHE A 222 12.58 -38.89 26.53
CA PHE A 222 11.62 -38.37 27.50
C PHE A 222 10.60 -37.47 26.81
N ILE A 223 9.31 -37.82 26.94
CA ILE A 223 8.21 -37.02 26.39
C ILE A 223 7.50 -36.32 27.55
N VAL A 224 7.56 -34.99 27.57
CA VAL A 224 6.82 -34.16 28.52
C VAL A 224 5.52 -33.71 27.86
N CYS A 225 4.37 -34.13 28.40
CA CYS A 225 3.05 -33.76 27.89
C CYS A 225 2.04 -33.60 29.03
N ASP A 226 0.85 -33.06 28.75
CA ASP A 226 -0.24 -33.01 29.73
C ASP A 226 -0.66 -34.42 30.21
N ASN A 227 -1.49 -34.45 31.26
CA ASN A 227 -2.00 -35.68 31.86
C ASN A 227 -3.32 -36.17 31.27
N GLU A 228 -3.76 -35.63 30.12
CA GLU A 228 -4.99 -36.08 29.49
C GLU A 228 -4.89 -37.56 29.07
N ASN A 229 -6.01 -38.28 29.14
CA ASN A 229 -6.08 -39.72 28.86
C ASN A 229 -5.51 -40.09 27.48
N LYS A 230 -5.74 -39.26 26.46
CA LYS A 230 -5.23 -39.46 25.11
C LYS A 230 -3.70 -39.37 25.03
N MET A 231 -3.09 -38.43 25.76
CA MET A 231 -1.63 -38.24 25.77
C MET A 231 -0.94 -39.39 26.50
N ARG A 232 -1.50 -39.82 27.63
CA ARG A 232 -1.01 -41.00 28.36
C ARG A 232 -1.08 -42.27 27.50
N ALA A 233 -2.17 -42.45 26.76
CA ALA A 233 -2.33 -43.59 25.86
C ALA A 233 -1.37 -43.52 24.65
N ALA A 234 -1.17 -42.35 24.06
CA ALA A 234 -0.30 -42.15 22.89
C ALA A 234 1.17 -42.51 23.18
N PHE A 235 1.63 -42.21 24.39
CA PHE A 235 3.03 -42.39 24.81
C PHE A 235 3.18 -43.44 25.91
N ARG A 236 2.29 -44.45 25.94
CA ARG A 236 2.37 -45.56 26.90
C ARG A 236 3.58 -46.46 26.66
N HIS A 237 4.05 -46.53 25.41
CA HIS A 237 5.13 -47.41 24.98
C HIS A 237 6.12 -46.66 24.08
N GLY A 238 7.36 -47.17 24.00
CA GLY A 238 8.39 -46.66 23.08
C GLY A 238 9.01 -45.31 23.46
N ALA A 239 8.68 -44.76 24.63
CA ALA A 239 9.30 -43.57 25.22
C ALA A 239 9.00 -43.50 26.72
N VAL A 240 9.75 -42.71 27.48
CA VAL A 240 9.48 -42.40 28.89
C VAL A 240 8.59 -41.17 28.97
N ARG A 241 7.33 -41.32 29.38
CA ARG A 241 6.41 -40.18 29.53
C ARG A 241 6.56 -39.51 30.90
N VAL A 242 6.69 -38.20 30.91
CA VAL A 242 6.66 -37.33 32.09
C VAL A 242 5.44 -36.42 32.01
N GLY A 243 4.67 -36.32 33.09
CA GLY A 243 3.52 -35.41 33.16
C GLY A 243 3.97 -33.95 33.29
N CYS A 244 3.33 -33.06 32.55
CA CYS A 244 3.57 -31.62 32.64
C CYS A 244 3.09 -31.07 33.98
N SER A 245 3.98 -30.42 34.72
CA SER A 245 3.67 -29.82 36.03
C SER A 245 2.77 -28.58 35.94
N ALA A 246 2.60 -27.98 34.76
CA ALA A 246 1.69 -26.84 34.59
C ALA A 246 0.20 -27.26 34.52
N HIS A 247 -0.08 -28.56 34.38
CA HIS A 247 -1.43 -29.10 34.25
C HIS A 247 -1.70 -30.08 35.41
N PHE A 248 -2.15 -29.52 36.53
CA PHE A 248 -2.69 -30.27 37.67
C PHE A 248 -4.21 -30.38 37.58
#